data_AF-Q4A5Z3-F1
#
_entry.id   AF-Q4A5Z3-F1
#
_cell.length_a   1.000
_cell.length_b   1.000
_cell.length_c   1.000
_cell.angle_alpha   90.00
_cell.angle_beta   90.00
_cell.angle_gamma   90.00
#
_symmetry.space_group_name_H-M   'P 1'
#
loop_
_entity.id
_entity.type
_entity.pdbx_description
1 polymer ?
#
loop_
_entity_poly.entity_id
_entity_poly.type
_entity_poly.pdbx_seq_one_letter_code
_entity_poly.pdbx_strand_id
1 'polypeptide(L)'
;MTNHFPFFQWKKYRKISLFSGILILLIALFVTLSNWVLDVRGLNNSLSKLSASARQEIIYADAAPSVLATLWKNTLTFTHMSNYALGIIWILFALYPTKWHSQRAAYLITVYITITFLVYWGLIFPQIFKGGIGPFKTFLTTLVHAINPIIGFSLITYNRKRITISKGTFFGLIPIMVIYYGFALVSFLIGQNTADNFAGLKKSPDSDVLINHQNGQKLVDNVIYEFLNILHPFFYQGDNLAIVVAINFGLVVGGILFTLLLGFIWKVSLRLKWDRENKAHLVY
;
A
#
# COMPACT_ATOMS: atom_id res chain seq x y z
N MET A 1 -15.86 -32.66 14.23
CA MET A 1 -16.03 -33.21 12.87
C MET A 1 -16.26 -32.06 11.90
N THR A 2 -15.30 -31.74 11.04
CA THR A 2 -15.49 -30.78 9.94
C THR A 2 -16.13 -31.51 8.78
N ASN A 3 -17.44 -31.36 8.60
CA ASN A 3 -18.10 -31.86 7.39
C ASN A 3 -17.55 -31.08 6.19
N HIS A 4 -16.61 -31.68 5.46
CA HIS A 4 -16.09 -31.15 4.21
C HIS A 4 -17.14 -31.34 3.13
N PHE A 5 -18.11 -30.41 3.06
CA PHE A 5 -19.06 -30.39 1.96
C PHE A 5 -18.32 -30.16 0.64
N PRO A 6 -18.56 -30.99 -0.39
CA PRO A 6 -17.97 -30.82 -1.71
C PRO A 6 -18.29 -29.43 -2.28
N PHE A 7 -17.38 -28.87 -3.07
CA PHE A 7 -17.43 -27.49 -3.59
C PHE A 7 -18.78 -27.13 -4.24
N PHE A 8 -19.42 -28.07 -4.93
CA PHE A 8 -20.71 -27.86 -5.58
C PHE A 8 -21.83 -27.49 -4.60
N GLN A 9 -21.77 -27.99 -3.37
CA GLN A 9 -22.75 -27.74 -2.31
C GLN A 9 -22.50 -26.41 -1.55
N TRP A 10 -21.46 -25.65 -1.91
CA TRP A 10 -21.20 -24.39 -1.24
C TRP A 10 -22.28 -23.35 -1.56
N LYS A 11 -22.73 -22.66 -0.51
CA LYS A 11 -23.63 -21.51 -0.62
C LYS A 11 -23.02 -20.45 -1.56
N LYS A 12 -23.86 -19.78 -2.36
CA LYS A 12 -23.46 -18.79 -3.39
C LYS A 12 -22.45 -17.75 -2.89
N TYR A 13 -22.63 -17.25 -1.66
CA TYR A 13 -21.73 -16.24 -1.10
C TYR A 13 -20.29 -16.70 -0.91
N ARG A 14 -20.07 -17.99 -0.63
CA ARG A 14 -18.71 -18.56 -0.51
C ARG A 14 -18.04 -18.60 -1.88
N LYS A 15 -18.77 -19.06 -2.90
CA LYS A 15 -18.26 -19.13 -4.28
C LYS A 15 -17.88 -17.73 -4.79
N ILE A 16 -18.77 -16.74 -4.61
CA ILE A 16 -18.48 -15.35 -4.98
C ILE A 16 -17.22 -14.84 -4.25
N SER A 17 -17.15 -15.01 -2.94
CA SER A 17 -16.00 -14.55 -2.16
C SER A 17 -14.69 -15.21 -2.60
N LEU A 18 -14.73 -16.51 -2.92
CA LEU A 18 -13.56 -17.25 -3.41
C LEU A 18 -13.08 -16.73 -4.76
N PHE A 19 -13.97 -16.68 -5.75
CA PHE A 19 -13.60 -16.26 -7.11
C PHE A 19 -13.20 -14.79 -7.17
N SER A 20 -13.87 -13.92 -6.41
CA SER A 20 -13.46 -12.52 -6.31
C SER A 20 -12.11 -12.37 -5.60
N GLY A 21 -11.84 -13.15 -4.55
CA GLY A 21 -10.53 -13.16 -3.90
C GLY A 21 -9.40 -13.61 -4.83
N ILE A 22 -9.62 -14.66 -5.62
CA ILE A 22 -8.69 -15.12 -6.67
C ILE A 22 -8.49 -14.03 -7.73
N LEU A 23 -9.58 -13.42 -8.22
CA LEU A 23 -9.50 -12.34 -9.20
C LEU A 23 -8.67 -11.15 -8.70
N ILE A 24 -8.89 -10.72 -7.45
CA ILE A 24 -8.10 -9.65 -6.81
C ILE A 24 -6.61 -10.00 -6.81
N LEU A 25 -6.25 -11.24 -6.47
CA LEU A 25 -4.85 -11.68 -6.47
C LEU A 25 -4.24 -11.72 -7.86
N LEU A 26 -4.99 -12.21 -8.86
CA LEU A 26 -4.53 -12.23 -10.24
C LEU A 26 -4.30 -10.80 -10.76
N ILE A 27 -5.20 -9.86 -10.43
CA ILE A 27 -5.03 -8.43 -10.75
C ILE A 27 -3.78 -7.86 -10.04
N ALA A 28 -3.60 -8.12 -8.75
CA ALA A 28 -2.46 -7.62 -7.99
C ALA A 28 -1.12 -8.16 -8.51
N LEU A 29 -1.08 -9.45 -8.87
CA LEU A 29 0.08 -10.10 -9.47
C LEU A 29 0.38 -9.54 -10.85
N PHE A 30 -0.64 -9.41 -11.71
CA PHE A 30 -0.49 -8.83 -13.04
C PHE A 30 0.08 -7.40 -12.98
N VAL A 31 -0.45 -6.55 -12.09
CA VAL A 31 0.04 -5.18 -11.91
C VAL A 31 1.47 -5.16 -11.38
N THR A 32 1.80 -6.03 -10.42
CA THR A 32 3.15 -6.14 -9.86
C THR A 32 4.17 -6.52 -10.93
N LEU A 33 3.89 -7.57 -11.71
CA LEU A 33 4.78 -8.02 -12.78
C LEU A 33 4.88 -6.98 -13.91
N SER A 34 3.78 -6.34 -14.26
CA SER A 34 3.77 -5.29 -15.30
C SER A 34 4.59 -4.08 -14.87
N ASN A 35 4.42 -3.59 -13.63
CA ASN A 35 5.24 -2.50 -13.11
C ASN A 35 6.72 -2.89 -13.02
N TRP A 36 7.04 -4.10 -12.58
CA TRP A 36 8.43 -4.55 -12.54
C TRP A 36 9.08 -4.59 -13.92
N VAL A 37 8.37 -5.05 -14.95
CA VAL A 37 8.84 -4.99 -16.34
C VAL A 37 9.08 -3.54 -16.80
N LEU A 38 8.18 -2.60 -16.44
CA LEU A 38 8.36 -1.19 -16.77
C LEU A 38 9.59 -0.58 -16.05
N ASP A 39 9.79 -0.90 -14.78
CA ASP A 39 10.91 -0.40 -13.98
C ASP A 39 12.23 -0.95 -14.50
N VAL A 40 12.31 -2.25 -14.84
CA VAL A 40 13.51 -2.86 -15.43
C VAL A 40 13.83 -2.26 -16.80
N ARG A 41 12.81 -1.99 -17.63
CA ARG A 41 13.01 -1.29 -18.91
C ARG A 41 13.53 0.13 -18.67
N GLY A 42 12.98 0.85 -17.70
CA GLY A 42 13.45 2.18 -17.31
C GLY A 42 14.91 2.17 -16.84
N LEU A 43 15.28 1.16 -16.04
CA LEU A 43 16.66 0.94 -15.59
C LEU A 43 17.60 0.68 -16.77
N ASN A 44 17.25 -0.27 -17.65
CA ASN A 44 18.06 -0.60 -18.83
C ASN A 44 18.22 0.61 -19.76
N ASN A 45 17.16 1.39 -19.98
CA ASN A 45 17.21 2.62 -20.76
C ASN A 45 18.08 3.71 -20.11
N SER A 46 18.26 3.68 -18.79
CA SER A 46 19.13 4.62 -18.09
C SER A 46 20.59 4.16 -18.18
N LEU A 47 20.86 2.87 -18.00
CA LEU A 47 22.19 2.27 -18.14
C LEU A 47 22.72 2.32 -19.58
N SER A 48 21.85 2.27 -20.60
CA SER A 48 22.24 2.37 -22.01
C SER A 48 22.76 3.75 -22.40
N LYS A 49 22.40 4.80 -21.64
CA LYS A 49 22.91 6.17 -21.83
C LYS A 49 24.34 6.36 -21.32
N LEU A 50 24.84 5.43 -20.51
CA LEU A 50 26.19 5.49 -19.96
C LEU A 50 27.20 4.93 -20.96
N SER A 51 28.42 5.48 -20.95
CA SER A 51 29.56 4.90 -21.67
C SER A 51 29.94 3.53 -21.09
N ALA A 52 30.72 2.75 -21.83
CA ALA A 52 31.24 1.48 -21.34
C ALA A 52 32.13 1.68 -20.09
N SER A 53 32.96 2.74 -20.07
CA SER A 53 33.79 3.08 -18.92
C SER A 53 32.97 3.42 -17.67
N ALA A 54 31.92 4.24 -17.82
CA ALA A 54 31.04 4.60 -16.70
C ALA A 54 30.29 3.39 -16.13
N ARG A 55 29.86 2.45 -17.00
CA ARG A 55 29.27 1.18 -16.51
C ARG A 55 30.29 0.32 -15.76
N GLN A 56 31.55 0.33 -16.19
CA GLN A 56 32.62 -0.40 -15.52
C GLN A 56 32.95 0.21 -14.15
N GLU A 57 32.95 1.54 -14.02
CA GLU A 57 33.13 2.25 -12.74
C GLU A 57 32.05 1.88 -11.73
N ILE A 58 30.78 1.79 -12.16
CA ILE A 58 29.67 1.34 -11.30
C ILE A 58 29.91 -0.08 -10.76
N ILE A 59 30.44 -0.98 -11.59
CA ILE A 59 30.76 -2.35 -11.19
C ILE A 59 31.91 -2.35 -10.18
N TYR A 60 32.99 -1.60 -10.45
CA TYR A 60 34.15 -1.53 -9.55
C TYR A 60 33.83 -0.87 -8.20
N ALA A 61 32.88 0.07 -8.19
CA ALA A 61 32.39 0.71 -6.97
C ALA A 61 31.36 -0.15 -6.20
N ASP A 62 31.04 -1.36 -6.65
CA ASP A 62 29.98 -2.22 -6.10
C ASP A 62 28.61 -1.50 -6.03
N ALA A 63 28.34 -0.63 -7.00
CA ALA A 63 27.16 0.24 -7.04
C ALA A 63 26.13 -0.22 -8.09
N ALA A 64 26.26 -1.46 -8.60
CA ALA A 64 25.36 -1.98 -9.62
C ALA A 64 23.92 -2.08 -9.08
N PRO A 65 22.92 -1.53 -9.79
CA PRO A 65 21.54 -1.51 -9.31
C PRO A 65 20.95 -2.92 -9.26
N SER A 66 20.30 -3.26 -8.14
CA SER A 66 19.65 -4.56 -7.98
C SER A 66 18.30 -4.60 -8.70
N VAL A 67 18.22 -5.42 -9.76
CA VAL A 67 16.96 -5.70 -10.48
C VAL A 67 15.90 -6.30 -9.55
N LEU A 68 16.32 -7.16 -8.61
CA LEU A 68 15.40 -7.76 -7.64
C LEU A 68 14.85 -6.71 -6.65
N ALA A 69 15.66 -5.73 -6.25
CA ALA A 69 15.20 -4.66 -5.34
C ALA A 69 14.08 -3.81 -5.97
N THR A 70 14.07 -3.62 -7.29
CA THR A 70 13.00 -2.88 -7.99
C THR A 70 11.63 -3.56 -7.86
N LEU A 71 11.58 -4.89 -7.75
CA LEU A 71 10.34 -5.62 -7.47
C LEU A 71 9.84 -5.29 -6.05
N TRP A 72 10.74 -5.38 -5.06
CA TRP A 72 10.42 -5.16 -3.66
C TRP A 72 10.00 -3.73 -3.36
N LYS A 73 10.59 -2.75 -4.06
CA LYS A 73 10.17 -1.34 -4.00
C LYS A 73 8.66 -1.19 -4.18
N ASN A 74 8.07 -1.90 -5.15
CA ASN A 74 6.64 -1.83 -5.42
C ASN A 74 5.82 -2.66 -4.41
N THR A 75 6.25 -3.90 -4.12
CA THR A 75 5.46 -4.84 -3.30
C THR A 75 5.40 -4.46 -1.82
N LEU A 76 6.38 -3.71 -1.31
CA LEU A 76 6.43 -3.21 0.07
C LEU A 76 5.62 -1.92 0.31
N THR A 77 4.94 -1.40 -0.71
CA THR A 77 3.99 -0.31 -0.53
C THR A 77 2.71 -0.80 0.16
N PHE A 78 2.06 0.09 0.93
CA PHE A 78 0.77 -0.19 1.58
C PHE A 78 -0.29 -0.62 0.57
N THR A 79 -0.28 0.01 -0.62
CA THR A 79 -1.17 -0.34 -1.73
C THR A 79 -1.04 -1.81 -2.10
N HIS A 80 0.18 -2.29 -2.41
CA HIS A 80 0.36 -3.67 -2.85
C HIS A 80 0.07 -4.66 -1.73
N MET A 81 0.57 -4.41 -0.51
CA MET A 81 0.29 -5.29 0.63
C MET A 81 -1.20 -5.39 0.95
N SER A 82 -1.94 -4.28 0.96
CA SER A 82 -3.39 -4.29 1.20
C SER A 82 -4.16 -4.98 0.08
N ASN A 83 -3.74 -4.86 -1.18
CA ASN A 83 -4.35 -5.58 -2.30
C ASN A 83 -4.12 -7.10 -2.21
N TYR A 84 -2.90 -7.55 -1.91
CA TYR A 84 -2.62 -8.97 -1.71
C TYR A 84 -3.37 -9.53 -0.50
N ALA A 85 -3.34 -8.82 0.63
CA ALA A 85 -4.07 -9.21 1.82
C ALA A 85 -5.59 -9.26 1.57
N LEU A 86 -6.15 -8.34 0.78
CA LEU A 86 -7.58 -8.35 0.41
C LEU A 86 -7.96 -9.65 -0.30
N GLY A 87 -7.19 -10.05 -1.32
CA GLY A 87 -7.45 -11.28 -2.07
C GLY A 87 -7.34 -12.53 -1.19
N ILE A 88 -6.26 -12.63 -0.40
CA ILE A 88 -6.02 -13.74 0.54
C ILE A 88 -7.16 -13.83 1.57
N ILE A 89 -7.55 -12.72 2.19
CA ILE A 89 -8.56 -12.72 3.24
C ILE A 89 -9.93 -13.10 2.70
N TRP A 90 -10.30 -12.70 1.48
CA TRP A 90 -11.57 -13.12 0.89
C TRP A 90 -11.60 -14.59 0.48
N ILE A 91 -10.46 -15.16 0.09
CA ILE A 91 -10.29 -16.61 -0.06
C ILE A 91 -10.47 -17.32 1.29
N LEU A 92 -9.80 -16.85 2.35
CA LEU A 92 -9.92 -17.40 3.70
C LEU A 92 -11.35 -17.28 4.24
N PHE A 93 -12.03 -16.17 3.97
CA PHE A 93 -13.44 -15.99 4.31
C PHE A 93 -14.33 -17.00 3.57
N ALA A 94 -14.07 -17.28 2.30
CA ALA A 94 -14.82 -18.29 1.55
C ALA A 94 -14.62 -19.70 2.12
N LEU A 95 -13.39 -20.04 2.52
CA LEU A 95 -13.04 -21.32 3.13
C LEU A 95 -13.64 -21.46 4.54
N TYR A 96 -13.61 -20.40 5.33
CA TYR A 96 -13.97 -20.41 6.75
C TYR A 96 -14.98 -19.31 7.13
N PRO A 97 -16.16 -19.22 6.49
CA PRO A 97 -17.06 -18.07 6.63
C PRO A 97 -17.70 -17.92 8.02
N THR A 98 -17.68 -18.99 8.80
CA THR A 98 -18.23 -19.03 10.17
C THR A 98 -17.16 -18.83 11.23
N LYS A 99 -15.87 -18.71 10.88
CA LYS A 99 -14.80 -18.47 11.86
C LYS A 99 -14.68 -16.98 12.12
N TRP A 100 -14.63 -16.60 13.40
CA TRP A 100 -14.55 -15.19 13.78
C TRP A 100 -13.31 -14.50 13.20
N HIS A 101 -12.18 -15.21 13.10
CA HIS A 101 -10.94 -14.66 12.55
C HIS A 101 -11.12 -14.21 11.09
N SER A 102 -11.77 -15.01 10.25
CA SER A 102 -11.96 -14.67 8.84
C SER A 102 -12.93 -13.50 8.68
N GLN A 103 -14.01 -13.46 9.47
CA GLN A 103 -14.99 -12.37 9.47
C GLN A 103 -14.33 -11.04 9.89
N ARG A 104 -13.57 -11.07 10.98
CA ARG A 104 -12.88 -9.90 11.52
C ARG A 104 -11.75 -9.45 10.60
N ALA A 105 -11.01 -10.37 9.99
CA ALA A 105 -10.00 -10.06 8.98
C ALA A 105 -10.63 -9.40 7.75
N ALA A 106 -11.77 -9.91 7.26
CA ALA A 106 -12.49 -9.31 6.13
C ALA A 106 -12.93 -7.86 6.42
N TYR A 107 -13.35 -7.58 7.66
CA TYR A 107 -13.63 -6.22 8.10
C TYR A 107 -12.35 -5.34 8.13
N LEU A 108 -11.29 -5.80 8.80
CA LEU A 108 -10.03 -5.05 8.91
C LEU A 108 -9.45 -4.69 7.53
N ILE A 109 -9.36 -5.66 6.63
CA ILE A 109 -8.80 -5.43 5.30
C ILE A 109 -9.65 -4.53 4.44
N THR A 110 -10.97 -4.51 4.66
CA THR A 110 -11.86 -3.55 4.02
C THR A 110 -11.50 -2.13 4.45
N VAL A 111 -11.23 -1.90 5.73
CA VAL A 111 -10.82 -0.57 6.21
C VAL A 111 -9.49 -0.16 5.57
N TYR A 112 -8.49 -1.05 5.54
CA TYR A 112 -7.20 -0.75 4.93
C TYR A 112 -7.29 -0.51 3.42
N ILE A 113 -8.06 -1.29 2.68
CA ILE A 113 -8.23 -1.04 1.24
C ILE A 113 -9.02 0.26 0.97
N THR A 114 -9.87 0.69 1.90
CA THR A 114 -10.46 2.05 1.86
C THR A 114 -9.42 3.14 2.03
N ILE A 115 -8.43 2.97 2.91
CA ILE A 115 -7.30 3.91 3.02
C ILE A 115 -6.56 4.00 1.69
N THR A 116 -6.21 2.84 1.10
CA THR A 116 -5.56 2.80 -0.23
C THR A 116 -6.36 3.55 -1.28
N PHE A 117 -7.68 3.35 -1.33
CA PHE A 117 -8.57 4.06 -2.25
C PHE A 117 -8.54 5.59 -1.98
N LEU A 118 -8.83 6.02 -0.76
CA LEU A 118 -8.99 7.44 -0.43
C LEU A 118 -7.67 8.22 -0.51
N VAL A 119 -6.58 7.69 0.04
CA VAL A 119 -5.27 8.34 0.02
C VAL A 119 -4.74 8.45 -1.40
N TYR A 120 -4.91 7.41 -2.23
CA TYR A 120 -4.50 7.49 -3.61
C TYR A 120 -5.30 8.55 -4.37
N TRP A 121 -6.63 8.46 -4.40
CA TRP A 121 -7.44 9.38 -5.19
C TRP A 121 -7.47 10.81 -4.64
N GLY A 122 -7.33 10.97 -3.32
CA GLY A 122 -7.36 12.28 -2.66
C GLY A 122 -6.00 12.99 -2.58
N LEU A 123 -4.90 12.25 -2.40
CA LEU A 123 -3.57 12.85 -2.17
C LEU A 123 -2.55 12.52 -3.27
N ILE A 124 -2.47 11.27 -3.72
CA ILE A 124 -1.40 10.83 -4.64
C ILE A 124 -1.74 11.18 -6.09
N PHE A 125 -2.93 10.82 -6.55
CA PHE A 125 -3.37 10.97 -7.94
C PHE A 125 -3.27 12.41 -8.47
N PRO A 126 -3.66 13.45 -7.72
CA PRO A 126 -3.48 14.84 -8.17
C PRO A 126 -2.02 15.22 -8.44
N GLN A 127 -1.06 14.65 -7.69
CA GLN A 127 0.37 14.94 -7.90
C GLN A 127 0.90 14.27 -9.16
N ILE A 128 0.36 13.12 -9.56
CA ILE A 128 0.78 12.39 -10.75
C ILE A 128 0.53 13.20 -12.03
N PHE A 129 -0.53 14.01 -12.09
CA PHE A 129 -0.79 14.89 -13.23
C PHE A 129 0.29 15.94 -13.46
N LYS A 130 1.00 16.36 -12.41
CA LYS A 130 2.11 17.32 -12.53
C LYS A 130 3.33 16.69 -13.21
N GLY A 131 3.49 15.37 -13.11
CA GLY A 131 4.65 14.63 -13.65
C GLY A 131 4.40 13.96 -15.01
N GLY A 132 3.15 13.89 -15.47
CA GLY A 132 2.75 13.16 -16.66
C GLY A 132 2.80 11.64 -16.45
N ILE A 133 1.67 10.96 -16.65
CA ILE A 133 1.59 9.49 -16.56
C ILE A 133 1.09 8.92 -17.88
N GLY A 134 1.84 7.95 -18.43
CA GLY A 134 1.45 7.26 -19.65
C GLY A 134 0.18 6.41 -19.45
N PRO A 135 -0.62 6.20 -20.51
CA PRO A 135 -1.94 5.56 -20.39
C PRO A 135 -1.87 4.16 -19.77
N PHE A 136 -0.84 3.37 -20.10
CA PHE A 136 -0.67 2.04 -19.55
C PHE A 136 -0.40 2.07 -18.03
N LYS A 137 0.44 3.00 -17.53
CA LYS A 137 0.71 3.13 -16.10
C LYS A 137 -0.54 3.63 -15.35
N THR A 138 -1.33 4.50 -15.95
CA THR A 138 -2.64 4.92 -15.43
C THR A 138 -3.60 3.74 -15.31
N PHE A 139 -3.67 2.88 -16.33
CA PHE A 139 -4.47 1.67 -16.32
C PHE A 139 -4.05 0.72 -15.18
N LEU A 140 -2.77 0.39 -15.08
CA LEU A 140 -2.24 -0.47 -14.00
C LEU A 140 -2.56 0.10 -12.61
N THR A 141 -2.41 1.41 -12.45
CA THR A 141 -2.65 2.09 -11.17
C THR A 141 -4.13 2.08 -10.81
N THR A 142 -5.03 2.21 -11.79
CA THR A 142 -6.48 2.13 -11.61
C THR A 142 -6.92 0.74 -11.12
N LEU A 143 -6.28 -0.33 -11.61
CA LEU A 143 -6.60 -1.70 -11.20
C LEU A 143 -6.45 -1.91 -9.68
N VAL A 144 -5.33 -1.45 -9.09
CA VAL A 144 -5.04 -1.67 -7.66
C VAL A 144 -5.56 -0.57 -6.73
N HIS A 145 -5.86 0.63 -7.25
CA HIS A 145 -6.38 1.75 -6.44
C HIS A 145 -7.88 2.02 -6.62
N ALA A 146 -8.55 1.40 -7.58
CA ALA A 146 -10.00 1.49 -7.75
C ALA A 146 -10.67 0.12 -7.91
N ILE A 147 -10.26 -0.68 -8.90
CA ILE A 147 -10.99 -1.92 -9.23
C ILE A 147 -10.98 -2.92 -8.06
N ASN A 148 -9.80 -3.28 -7.55
CA ASN A 148 -9.69 -4.18 -6.39
C ASN A 148 -10.40 -3.63 -5.14
N PRO A 149 -10.20 -2.36 -4.73
CA PRO A 149 -10.99 -1.76 -3.65
C PRO A 149 -12.52 -1.86 -3.85
N ILE A 150 -13.03 -1.55 -5.05
CA ILE A 150 -14.46 -1.63 -5.36
C ILE A 150 -14.99 -3.07 -5.24
N ILE A 151 -14.22 -4.07 -5.69
CA ILE A 151 -14.55 -5.48 -5.49
C ILE A 151 -14.62 -5.77 -3.98
N GLY A 152 -13.61 -5.33 -3.20
CA GLY A 152 -13.60 -5.47 -1.74
C GLY A 152 -14.81 -4.85 -1.05
N PHE A 153 -15.18 -3.62 -1.42
CA PHE A 153 -16.37 -2.92 -0.91
C PHE A 153 -17.66 -3.65 -1.23
N SER A 154 -17.74 -4.22 -2.44
CA SER A 154 -18.89 -5.02 -2.87
C SER A 154 -18.99 -6.30 -2.05
N LEU A 155 -17.87 -6.98 -1.79
CA LEU A 155 -17.82 -8.23 -1.01
C LEU A 155 -18.21 -8.02 0.45
N ILE A 156 -17.70 -6.99 1.13
CA ILE A 156 -18.09 -6.69 2.52
C ILE A 156 -19.57 -6.32 2.60
N THR A 157 -20.08 -5.55 1.63
CA THR A 157 -21.49 -5.12 1.59
C THR A 157 -22.43 -6.30 1.37
N TYR A 158 -22.05 -7.21 0.46
CA TYR A 158 -22.78 -8.44 0.17
C TYR A 158 -22.77 -9.41 1.37
N ASN A 159 -21.65 -9.52 2.07
CA ASN A 159 -21.48 -10.42 3.20
C ASN A 159 -21.81 -9.79 4.57
N ARG A 160 -22.24 -8.52 4.63
CA ARG A 160 -22.41 -7.75 5.90
C ARG A 160 -23.17 -8.46 7.02
N LYS A 161 -24.20 -9.24 6.69
CA LYS A 161 -25.01 -9.98 7.68
C LYS A 161 -24.28 -11.17 8.32
N ARG A 162 -23.16 -11.59 7.74
CA ARG A 162 -22.33 -12.73 8.16
C ARG A 162 -21.05 -12.30 8.87
N ILE A 163 -20.84 -11.00 8.98
CA ILE A 163 -19.62 -10.43 9.55
C ILE A 163 -19.97 -9.82 10.89
N THR A 164 -19.25 -10.27 11.90
CA THR A 164 -19.32 -9.76 13.26
C THR A 164 -17.97 -9.17 13.64
N ILE A 165 -18.00 -8.11 14.44
CA ILE A 165 -16.79 -7.41 14.88
C ILE A 165 -16.79 -7.30 16.40
N SER A 166 -15.63 -7.29 17.03
CA SER A 166 -15.50 -7.02 18.48
C SER A 166 -14.77 -5.71 18.71
N LYS A 167 -14.84 -5.17 19.93
CA LYS A 167 -14.05 -3.97 20.30
C LYS A 167 -12.56 -4.18 20.03
N GLY A 168 -12.06 -5.39 20.31
CA GLY A 168 -10.68 -5.79 20.01
C GLY A 168 -10.36 -5.70 18.51
N THR A 169 -11.26 -6.13 17.63
CA THR A 169 -11.10 -5.92 16.18
C THR A 169 -10.99 -4.44 15.84
N PHE A 170 -11.87 -3.62 16.41
CA PHE A 170 -11.92 -2.19 16.10
C PHE A 170 -10.61 -1.49 16.46
N PHE A 171 -10.08 -1.73 17.67
CA PHE A 171 -8.78 -1.19 18.07
C PHE A 171 -7.59 -1.90 17.42
N GLY A 172 -7.78 -3.14 16.94
CA GLY A 172 -6.82 -3.86 16.10
C GLY A 172 -6.53 -3.20 14.75
N LEU A 173 -7.25 -2.13 14.40
CA LEU A 173 -6.92 -1.25 13.28
C LEU A 173 -5.64 -0.43 13.51
N ILE A 174 -5.32 -0.12 14.77
CA ILE A 174 -4.21 0.77 15.13
C ILE A 174 -2.83 0.13 14.88
N PRO A 175 -2.55 -1.11 15.35
CA PRO A 175 -1.19 -1.64 15.28
C PRO A 175 -0.65 -1.76 13.86
N ILE A 176 -1.48 -2.13 12.87
CA ILE A 176 -1.02 -2.27 11.48
C ILE A 176 -0.63 -0.91 10.88
N MET A 177 -1.41 0.14 11.15
CA MET A 177 -1.06 1.51 10.75
C MET A 177 0.27 1.93 11.38
N VAL A 178 0.42 1.74 12.70
CA VAL A 178 1.62 2.14 13.45
C VAL A 178 2.85 1.35 12.98
N ILE A 179 2.72 0.05 12.77
CA ILE A 179 3.80 -0.81 12.26
C ILE A 179 4.22 -0.36 10.86
N TYR A 180 3.26 -0.06 9.98
CA TYR A 180 3.58 0.37 8.63
C TYR A 180 4.24 1.76 8.59
N TYR A 181 3.75 2.71 9.38
CA TYR A 181 4.38 4.01 9.54
C TYR A 181 5.81 3.87 10.12
N GLY A 182 5.98 3.04 11.15
CA GLY A 182 7.28 2.73 11.74
C GLY A 182 8.24 2.12 10.73
N PHE A 183 7.77 1.20 9.87
CA PHE A 183 8.54 0.65 8.77
C PHE A 183 9.00 1.74 7.78
N ALA A 184 8.11 2.67 7.39
CA ALA A 184 8.46 3.78 6.51
C ALA A 184 9.49 4.73 7.15
N LEU A 185 9.31 5.04 8.44
CA LEU A 185 10.24 5.88 9.22
C LEU A 185 11.62 5.25 9.32
N VAL A 186 11.71 3.98 9.71
CA VAL A 186 12.99 3.27 9.81
C VAL A 186 13.68 3.19 8.45
N SER A 187 12.94 2.88 7.39
CA SER A 187 13.49 2.83 6.02
C SER A 187 14.08 4.18 5.61
N PHE A 188 13.35 5.27 5.88
CA PHE A 188 13.81 6.62 5.60
C PHE A 188 15.09 6.99 6.37
N LEU A 189 15.14 6.68 7.67
CA LEU A 189 16.31 7.00 8.52
C LEU A 189 17.55 6.22 8.06
N ILE A 190 17.40 4.96 7.66
CA ILE A 190 18.50 4.14 7.15
C ILE A 190 19.02 4.69 5.82
N GLY A 191 18.14 5.07 4.89
CA GLY A 191 18.55 5.53 3.56
C GLY A 191 18.96 7.00 3.48
N GLN A 192 18.85 7.77 4.57
CA GLN A 192 19.17 9.20 4.57
C GLN A 192 20.63 9.47 4.20
N ASN A 193 21.57 8.72 4.77
CA ASN A 193 23.00 8.86 4.46
C ASN A 193 23.29 8.65 2.96
N THR A 194 22.55 7.74 2.31
CA THR A 194 22.70 7.51 0.87
C THR A 194 22.20 8.70 0.05
N ALA A 195 21.10 9.35 0.48
CA ALA A 195 20.59 10.55 -0.17
C ALA A 195 21.56 11.73 -0.07
N ASP A 196 22.25 11.85 1.07
CA ASP A 196 23.18 12.95 1.35
C ASP A 196 24.43 12.91 0.45
N ASN A 197 24.85 11.72 0.00
CA ASN A 197 25.96 11.57 -0.96
C ASN A 197 25.71 12.25 -2.32
N PHE A 198 24.44 12.53 -2.66
CA PHE A 198 24.08 13.21 -3.91
C PHE A 198 23.86 14.71 -3.73
N ALA A 199 23.85 15.21 -2.50
CA ALA A 199 23.65 16.62 -2.23
C ALA A 199 24.83 17.47 -2.73
N GLY A 200 24.54 18.57 -3.40
CA GLY A 200 25.56 19.46 -3.97
C GLY A 200 26.14 18.99 -5.32
N LEU A 201 25.71 17.84 -5.86
CA LEU A 201 26.07 17.40 -7.21
C LEU A 201 25.21 18.11 -8.28
N LYS A 202 25.76 18.31 -9.48
CA LYS A 202 25.01 18.84 -10.63
C LYS A 202 24.07 17.78 -11.22
N LYS A 203 22.86 18.20 -11.61
CA LYS A 203 21.84 17.29 -12.21
C LYS A 203 22.23 16.78 -13.61
N SER A 204 23.05 17.52 -14.33
CA SER A 204 23.69 17.11 -15.60
C SER A 204 24.99 17.91 -15.78
N PRO A 205 25.93 17.46 -16.65
CA PRO A 205 27.19 18.16 -16.88
C PRO A 205 27.00 19.64 -17.21
N ASP A 206 25.97 19.95 -17.98
CA ASP A 206 25.65 21.31 -18.44
C ASP A 206 24.62 22.04 -17.54
N SER A 207 24.23 21.48 -16.40
CA SER A 207 23.25 22.11 -15.50
C SER A 207 23.95 22.85 -14.36
N ASP A 208 23.54 24.10 -14.12
CA ASP A 208 23.93 24.85 -12.92
C ASP A 208 23.02 24.57 -11.72
N VAL A 209 22.02 23.70 -11.89
CA VAL A 209 21.13 23.29 -10.81
C VAL A 209 21.77 22.17 -10.00
N LEU A 210 22.10 22.48 -8.75
CA LEU A 210 22.57 21.51 -7.78
C LEU A 210 21.42 20.68 -7.20
N ILE A 211 21.70 19.42 -6.92
CA ILE A 211 20.83 18.51 -6.20
C ILE A 211 20.80 18.96 -4.74
N ASN A 212 19.64 19.43 -4.27
CA ASN A 212 19.40 19.66 -2.84
C ASN A 212 19.03 18.34 -2.12
N HIS A 213 18.99 18.34 -0.79
CA HIS A 213 18.65 17.14 -0.01
C HIS A 213 17.31 16.49 -0.41
N GLN A 214 16.29 17.30 -0.70
CA GLN A 214 14.98 16.80 -1.12
C GLN A 214 15.03 16.07 -2.47
N ASN A 215 15.79 16.60 -3.44
CA ASN A 215 16.02 15.94 -4.72
C ASN A 215 16.90 14.70 -4.56
N GLY A 216 17.89 14.73 -3.67
CA GLY A 216 18.69 13.56 -3.29
C GLY A 216 17.82 12.42 -2.78
N GLN A 217 16.88 12.70 -1.86
CA GLN A 217 15.93 11.72 -1.34
C GLN A 217 15.05 11.11 -2.42
N LYS A 218 14.61 11.91 -3.40
CA LYS A 218 13.83 11.43 -4.55
C LYS A 218 14.67 10.57 -5.49
N LEU A 219 15.95 10.90 -5.68
CA LEU A 219 16.85 10.15 -6.55
C LEU A 219 17.11 8.73 -6.04
N VAL A 220 17.27 8.56 -4.74
CA VAL A 220 17.54 7.25 -4.12
C VAL A 220 16.27 6.52 -3.68
N ASP A 221 15.09 7.07 -3.99
CA ASP A 221 13.79 6.54 -3.56
C ASP A 221 13.69 6.30 -2.04
N ASN A 222 14.29 7.18 -1.21
CA ASN A 222 14.33 7.03 0.25
C ASN A 222 12.96 7.29 0.93
N VAL A 223 11.95 7.68 0.16
CA VAL A 223 10.62 8.04 0.66
C VAL A 223 9.59 7.17 -0.05
N ILE A 224 8.90 6.31 0.70
CA ILE A 224 7.86 5.42 0.15
C ILE A 224 6.66 6.24 -0.38
N TYR A 225 6.28 7.28 0.34
CA TYR A 225 5.19 8.18 -0.03
C TYR A 225 5.62 9.63 0.21
N GLU A 226 5.60 10.48 -0.82
CA GLU A 226 6.09 11.85 -0.71
C GLU A 226 5.43 12.67 0.42
N PHE A 227 4.13 12.45 0.68
CA PHE A 227 3.41 13.15 1.76
C PHE A 227 3.83 12.69 3.18
N LEU A 228 4.55 11.57 3.29
CA LEU A 228 5.13 11.05 4.53
C LEU A 228 6.65 11.33 4.63
N ASN A 229 7.21 12.19 3.79
CA ASN A 229 8.60 12.61 3.93
C ASN A 229 8.80 13.25 5.32
N ILE A 230 9.74 12.74 6.11
CA ILE A 230 9.93 13.20 7.49
C ILE A 230 10.51 14.62 7.55
N LEU A 231 11.37 15.00 6.61
CA LEU A 231 11.92 16.37 6.54
C LEU A 231 10.93 17.35 5.90
N HIS A 232 10.09 16.86 5.00
CA HIS A 232 9.10 17.66 4.27
C HIS A 232 7.69 17.08 4.38
N PRO A 233 7.14 16.96 5.61
CA PRO A 233 5.89 16.23 5.85
C PRO A 233 4.72 16.97 5.23
N PHE A 234 3.78 16.22 4.64
CA PHE A 234 2.62 16.77 3.94
C PHE A 234 3.00 17.87 2.91
N PHE A 235 4.15 17.71 2.25
CA PHE A 235 4.71 18.63 1.26
C PHE A 235 5.17 19.99 1.81
N TYR A 236 5.35 20.14 3.13
CA TYR A 236 5.89 21.35 3.74
C TYR A 236 7.32 21.65 3.25
N GLN A 237 7.55 22.87 2.77
CA GLN A 237 8.81 23.31 2.17
C GLN A 237 9.66 24.22 3.09
N GLY A 238 9.21 24.49 4.31
CA GLY A 238 9.96 25.34 5.25
C GLY A 238 10.93 24.55 6.11
N ASP A 239 11.87 25.26 6.75
CA ASP A 239 12.94 24.66 7.57
C ASP A 239 12.69 24.75 9.08
N ASN A 240 11.49 25.18 9.49
CA ASN A 240 11.16 25.31 10.91
C ASN A 240 10.98 23.92 11.55
N LEU A 241 11.99 23.50 12.34
CA LEU A 241 12.01 22.21 13.01
C LEU A 241 10.76 21.94 13.86
N ALA A 242 10.26 22.94 14.59
CA ALA A 242 9.07 22.78 15.43
C ALA A 242 7.82 22.47 14.58
N ILE A 243 7.68 23.12 13.43
CA ILE A 243 6.59 22.84 12.47
C ILE A 243 6.74 21.43 11.88
N VAL A 244 7.94 21.04 11.46
CA VAL A 244 8.22 19.70 10.90
C VAL A 244 7.86 18.60 11.91
N VAL A 245 8.29 18.75 13.17
CA VAL A 245 7.97 17.80 14.25
C VAL A 245 6.46 17.77 14.52
N ALA A 246 5.81 18.93 14.59
CA ALA A 246 4.38 19.02 14.83
C ALA A 246 3.54 18.36 13.71
N ILE A 247 3.91 18.56 12.44
CA ILE A 247 3.20 17.92 11.30
C ILE A 247 3.42 16.40 11.34
N ASN A 248 4.64 15.91 11.58
CA ASN A 248 4.89 14.46 11.68
C ASN A 248 4.09 13.81 12.82
N PHE A 249 4.06 14.44 14.00
CA PHE A 249 3.21 13.98 15.10
C PHE A 249 1.73 13.99 14.72
N GLY A 250 1.29 15.06 14.05
CA GLY A 250 -0.06 15.18 13.49
C GLY A 250 -0.39 14.10 12.47
N LEU A 251 0.56 13.66 11.63
CA LEU A 251 0.37 12.56 10.67
C LEU A 251 0.13 11.22 11.38
N VAL A 252 0.85 10.95 12.47
CA VAL A 252 0.67 9.72 13.26
C VAL A 252 -0.70 9.71 13.92
N VAL A 253 -1.02 10.76 14.68
CA VAL A 253 -2.31 10.88 15.37
C VAL A 253 -3.46 10.91 14.36
N GLY A 254 -3.33 11.72 13.31
CA GLY A 254 -4.28 11.85 12.22
C GLY A 254 -4.52 10.52 11.50
N GLY A 255 -3.47 9.75 11.20
CA GLY A 255 -3.63 8.44 10.57
C GLY A 255 -4.31 7.41 11.47
N ILE A 256 -4.08 7.44 12.79
CA ILE A 256 -4.77 6.58 13.76
C ILE A 256 -6.25 6.92 13.79
N LEU A 257 -6.57 8.22 13.97
CA LEU A 257 -7.95 8.70 14.00
C LEU A 257 -8.66 8.44 12.67
N PHE A 258 -7.99 8.65 11.54
CA PHE A 258 -8.53 8.38 10.21
C PHE A 258 -8.86 6.90 10.03
N THR A 259 -7.98 6.00 10.44
CA THR A 259 -8.21 4.54 10.35
C THR A 259 -9.41 4.12 11.21
N LEU A 260 -9.49 4.62 12.45
CA LEU A 260 -10.62 4.35 13.34
C LEU A 260 -11.94 4.93 12.81
N LEU A 261 -11.89 6.15 12.25
CA LEU A 261 -13.04 6.80 11.64
C LEU A 261 -13.57 5.98 10.46
N LEU A 262 -12.71 5.51 9.57
CA LEU A 262 -13.11 4.65 8.45
C LEU A 262 -13.69 3.32 8.94
N GLY A 263 -13.07 2.72 9.97
CA GLY A 263 -13.62 1.54 10.63
C GLY A 263 -15.03 1.78 11.17
N PHE A 264 -15.25 2.94 11.78
CA PHE A 264 -16.53 3.33 12.34
C PHE A 264 -17.58 3.55 11.24
N ILE A 265 -17.21 4.26 10.17
CA ILE A 265 -18.07 4.47 8.98
C ILE A 265 -18.53 3.13 8.42
N TRP A 266 -17.61 2.19 8.16
CA TRP A 266 -17.99 0.86 7.64
C TRP A 266 -18.91 0.10 8.58
N LYS A 267 -18.62 0.13 9.88
CA LYS A 267 -19.45 -0.51 10.91
C LYS A 267 -20.87 0.04 10.86
N VAL A 268 -21.02 1.37 10.83
CA VAL A 268 -22.32 2.05 10.90
C VAL A 268 -23.09 1.88 9.59
N SER A 269 -22.46 2.17 8.45
CA SER A 269 -23.07 2.10 7.12
C SER A 269 -23.59 0.69 6.80
N LEU A 270 -22.84 -0.35 7.16
CA LEU A 270 -23.25 -1.74 6.94
C LEU A 270 -24.05 -2.34 8.10
N ARG A 271 -24.23 -1.60 9.20
CA ARG A 271 -24.88 -2.07 10.44
C ARG A 271 -24.30 -3.40 10.94
N LEU A 272 -22.97 -3.50 10.96
CA LEU A 272 -22.27 -4.72 11.43
C LEU A 272 -22.55 -4.94 12.93
N LYS A 273 -22.75 -6.22 13.30
CA LYS A 273 -23.07 -6.62 14.67
C LYS A 273 -21.81 -6.60 15.54
N TRP A 274 -21.95 -6.11 16.77
CA TRP A 274 -20.95 -6.29 17.81
C TRP A 274 -21.06 -7.68 18.41
N ASP A 275 -19.92 -8.37 18.45
CA ASP A 275 -19.75 -9.66 19.12
C ASP A 275 -19.15 -9.41 20.51
N ARG A 276 -19.90 -9.77 21.56
CA ARG A 276 -19.49 -9.57 22.96
C ARG A 276 -18.66 -10.74 23.49
N GLU A 277 -18.85 -11.94 22.94
CA GLU A 277 -18.05 -13.12 23.26
C GLU A 277 -17.12 -13.36 22.08
N ASN A 278 -15.88 -13.83 22.25
CA ASN A 278 -15.05 -14.23 21.10
C ASN A 278 -15.54 -15.57 20.49
N LYS A 279 -16.84 -15.69 20.28
CA LYS A 279 -17.52 -16.90 19.83
C LYS A 279 -18.30 -16.55 18.58
N ALA A 280 -17.88 -17.14 17.46
CA ALA A 280 -18.64 -17.01 16.23
C ALA A 280 -19.99 -17.69 16.39
N HIS A 281 -21.04 -16.92 16.63
CA HIS A 281 -22.39 -17.45 16.69
C HIS A 281 -22.96 -17.55 15.27
N LEU A 282 -23.26 -18.79 14.87
CA LEU A 282 -24.02 -19.12 13.67
C LEU A 282 -25.39 -18.45 13.79
N VAL A 283 -25.68 -17.49 12.91
CA VAL A 283 -27.07 -17.18 12.56
C VAL A 283 -27.36 -18.00 11.32
N TYR A 284 -28.14 -19.07 11.50
CA TYR A 284 -28.65 -19.90 10.41
C TYR A 284 -29.54 -19.10 9.48
#